data_AF-A0A1G0I5X5-F1
#
_entry.id   AF-A0A1G0I5X5-F1
#
_cell.length_a   1.000
_cell.length_b   1.000
_cell.length_c   1.000
_cell.angle_alpha   90.00
_cell.angle_beta   90.00
_cell.angle_gamma   90.00
#
_symmetry.space_group_name_H-M   'P 1'
#
loop_
_entity.id
_entity.type
_entity.pdbx_description
1 polymer ?
#
loop_
_entity_poly.entity_id
_entity_poly.type
_entity_poly.pdbx_seq_one_letter_code
_entity_poly.pdbx_strand_id
1 'polypeptide(L)'
;MRGVIRKQRGETLRSVHSDRLERWLGAEKVAHISRSMRGWYGPPIHLIDVPGSVRVCGDGDFIGPFERGYAASAMDALREHLQRLWRAGGRVQYGCADVGFASISDALLRASSGFSQKPGGMFNTVGPTGVVGVTTSLHKLGPQPIAGVAAAAAPGGTAFVDTDTGGMIFTNPSGGATLHLVGADVSASVINNTLLCYDRIFGVLKAMASTATQAVTGVPTRYQSTTNTNPDYIGGNFGFVEVGLTALAATAHNWTVCTYLDQANAASTLPSLTGNSGAITHRLDHPVQRWFAPLEAGDVGMKAWTQMQCSASVATGLINFVIGHPLGFMSFPVINSVLPFDWLTNRDQAPRIFDDAYIAFLEINKPATTATTYTGQLHATSAAA
;
A
#
# COMPACT_ATOMS: atom_id res chain seq x y z
N MET A 1 3.10 -27.40 18.45
CA MET A 1 1.84 -27.60 17.68
C MET A 1 1.75 -26.50 16.63
N ARG A 2 1.26 -26.77 15.41
CA ARG A 2 0.97 -25.71 14.42
C ARG A 2 -0.48 -25.28 14.58
N GLY A 3 -0.71 -24.00 14.93
CA GLY A 3 -2.05 -23.43 14.99
C GLY A 3 -2.63 -23.27 13.58
N VAL A 4 -3.86 -23.74 13.36
CA VAL A 4 -4.57 -23.53 12.09
C VAL A 4 -5.25 -22.16 12.14
N ILE A 5 -4.55 -21.14 11.66
CA ILE A 5 -5.11 -19.80 11.51
C ILE A 5 -6.14 -19.84 10.36
N ARG A 6 -7.40 -19.51 10.65
CA ARG A 6 -8.42 -19.33 9.60
C ARG A 6 -8.09 -18.08 8.80
N LYS A 7 -7.60 -18.27 7.57
CA LYS A 7 -7.40 -17.21 6.56
C LYS A 7 -8.48 -17.38 5.48
N GLN A 8 -8.83 -16.33 4.73
CA GLN A 8 -9.97 -16.39 3.78
C GLN A 8 -9.71 -17.36 2.61
N ARG A 9 -10.79 -17.94 2.08
CA ARG A 9 -10.83 -19.17 1.24
C ARG A 9 -10.29 -20.44 1.95
N GLY A 10 -10.69 -21.61 1.44
CA GLY A 10 -10.23 -22.92 1.92
C GLY A 10 -8.79 -23.28 1.56
N GLU A 11 -7.96 -22.29 1.25
CA GLU A 11 -6.55 -22.48 0.88
C GLU A 11 -5.73 -22.65 2.16
N THR A 12 -5.17 -23.84 2.39
CA THR A 12 -4.24 -24.08 3.52
C THR A 12 -2.86 -23.48 3.23
N LEU A 13 -2.81 -22.15 3.12
CA LEU A 13 -1.59 -21.38 2.92
C LEU A 13 -0.66 -21.60 4.11
N ARG A 14 0.49 -22.21 3.85
CA ARG A 14 1.49 -22.52 4.87
C ARG A 14 2.24 -21.23 5.24
N SER A 15 2.58 -21.10 6.53
CA SER A 15 3.55 -20.10 6.99
C SER A 15 4.92 -20.37 6.33
N VAL A 16 5.58 -19.29 5.91
CA VAL A 16 6.87 -19.30 5.24
C VAL A 16 7.97 -19.73 6.21
N HIS A 17 8.98 -20.43 5.71
CA HIS A 17 10.13 -20.79 6.51
C HIS A 17 10.97 -19.53 6.80
N SER A 18 10.88 -19.02 8.05
CA SER A 18 11.58 -17.85 8.58
C SER A 18 12.99 -17.68 8.00
N ASP A 19 13.84 -18.67 8.22
CA ASP A 19 15.27 -18.66 7.93
C ASP A 19 15.56 -18.46 6.43
N ARG A 20 14.64 -18.84 5.55
CA ARG A 20 14.75 -18.63 4.10
C ARG A 20 14.35 -17.23 3.68
N LEU A 21 13.28 -16.69 4.29
CA LEU A 21 12.82 -15.32 4.05
C LEU A 21 13.84 -14.32 4.62
N GLU A 22 14.40 -14.60 5.80
CA GLU A 22 15.49 -13.83 6.40
C GLU A 22 16.79 -13.93 5.60
N ARG A 23 17.09 -15.09 4.97
CA ARG A 23 18.22 -15.21 4.02
C ARG A 23 17.97 -14.47 2.69
N TRP A 24 16.72 -14.22 2.32
CA TRP A 24 16.34 -13.49 1.12
C TRP A 24 16.33 -11.97 1.32
N LEU A 25 15.63 -11.48 2.35
CA LEU A 25 15.44 -10.05 2.66
C LEU A 25 16.40 -9.48 3.73
N GLY A 26 17.06 -10.33 4.51
CA GLY A 26 17.73 -9.92 5.75
C GLY A 26 16.80 -9.96 6.96
N ALA A 27 17.27 -10.49 8.08
CA ALA A 27 16.47 -10.68 9.30
C ALA A 27 15.93 -9.35 9.88
N GLU A 28 16.73 -8.28 9.86
CA GLU A 28 16.29 -6.94 10.31
C GLU A 28 15.07 -6.46 9.51
N LYS A 29 15.07 -6.71 8.19
CA LYS A 29 14.01 -6.31 7.27
C LYS A 29 12.71 -7.07 7.51
N VAL A 30 12.80 -8.40 7.64
CA VAL A 30 11.67 -9.27 8.01
C VAL A 30 11.06 -8.82 9.34
N ALA A 31 11.90 -8.56 10.35
CA ALA A 31 11.47 -8.10 11.66
C ALA A 31 10.85 -6.67 11.61
N HIS A 32 11.32 -5.77 10.75
CA HIS A 32 10.73 -4.44 10.55
C HIS A 32 9.34 -4.52 9.89
N ILE A 33 9.15 -5.33 8.85
CA ILE A 33 7.83 -5.54 8.23
C ILE A 33 6.87 -6.18 9.24
N SER A 34 7.31 -7.24 9.94
CA SER A 34 6.53 -7.95 10.96
C SER A 34 6.06 -7.02 12.09
N ARG A 35 6.96 -6.16 12.62
CA ARG A 35 6.58 -5.11 13.60
C ARG A 35 5.57 -4.11 13.03
N SER A 36 5.73 -3.71 11.77
CA SER A 36 4.88 -2.72 11.10
C SER A 36 3.46 -3.21 10.80
N MET A 37 3.24 -4.53 10.80
CA MET A 37 1.93 -5.15 10.60
C MET A 37 1.19 -5.47 11.90
N ARG A 38 1.82 -5.28 13.08
CA ARG A 38 1.27 -5.71 14.35
C ARG A 38 -0.05 -5.02 14.68
N GLY A 39 -1.14 -5.79 14.71
CA GLY A 39 -2.49 -5.31 14.98
C GLY A 39 -3.23 -4.83 13.73
N TRP A 40 -2.74 -5.16 12.53
CA TRP A 40 -3.49 -4.98 11.29
C TRP A 40 -4.72 -5.90 11.26
N TYR A 41 -5.86 -5.33 10.90
CA TYR A 41 -7.18 -5.97 10.90
C TYR A 41 -7.62 -6.52 9.54
N GLY A 42 -7.04 -6.02 8.45
CA GLY A 42 -7.41 -6.42 7.09
C GLY A 42 -6.86 -7.79 6.67
N PRO A 43 -7.10 -8.19 5.41
CA PRO A 43 -6.51 -9.39 4.82
C PRO A 43 -4.97 -9.27 4.75
N PRO A 44 -4.23 -10.39 4.63
CA PRO A 44 -2.77 -10.36 4.51
C PRO A 44 -2.30 -9.61 3.26
N ILE A 45 -1.40 -8.63 3.45
CA ILE A 45 -0.92 -7.74 2.39
C ILE A 45 0.24 -8.38 1.63
N HIS A 46 0.25 -8.27 0.31
CA HIS A 46 1.32 -8.78 -0.55
C HIS A 46 2.67 -8.09 -0.36
N LEU A 47 3.75 -8.87 -0.49
CA LEU A 47 5.11 -8.39 -0.72
C LEU A 47 5.41 -8.48 -2.22
N ILE A 48 5.41 -7.33 -2.89
CA ILE A 48 5.68 -7.18 -4.33
C ILE A 48 7.12 -7.59 -4.67
N ASP A 49 8.05 -7.37 -3.73
CA ASP A 49 9.47 -7.68 -3.88
C ASP A 49 9.87 -9.14 -3.61
N VAL A 50 8.92 -9.99 -3.19
CA VAL A 50 9.21 -11.38 -2.77
C VAL A 50 8.57 -12.39 -3.73
N PRO A 51 9.38 -13.12 -4.53
CA PRO A 51 8.90 -14.21 -5.38
C PRO A 51 8.20 -15.30 -4.58
N GLY A 52 7.17 -15.94 -5.16
CA GLY A 52 6.32 -16.89 -4.43
C GLY A 52 5.10 -16.25 -3.75
N SER A 53 4.67 -15.08 -4.24
CA SER A 53 3.44 -14.37 -3.80
C SER A 53 3.27 -14.31 -2.29
N VAL A 54 4.37 -13.97 -1.59
CA VAL A 54 4.39 -13.95 -0.12
C VAL A 54 3.54 -12.80 0.40
N ARG A 55 2.70 -13.08 1.40
CA ARG A 55 1.85 -12.11 2.10
C ARG A 55 2.24 -12.01 3.57
N VAL A 56 2.17 -10.81 4.15
CA VAL A 56 2.35 -10.58 5.58
C VAL A 56 0.99 -10.39 6.27
N CYS A 57 0.83 -11.02 7.43
CA CYS A 57 -0.40 -11.06 8.22
C CYS A 57 -0.33 -10.08 9.42
N GLY A 58 -1.48 -9.76 10.04
CA GLY A 58 -1.56 -8.76 11.10
C GLY A 58 -1.03 -9.17 12.49
N ASP A 59 -0.67 -10.44 12.65
CA ASP A 59 0.15 -10.98 13.73
C ASP A 59 1.66 -10.82 13.45
N GLY A 60 2.04 -10.47 12.21
CA GLY A 60 3.42 -10.40 11.74
C GLY A 60 3.96 -11.71 11.14
N ASP A 61 3.12 -12.73 10.95
CA ASP A 61 3.43 -13.99 10.24
C ASP A 61 3.48 -13.77 8.71
N PHE A 62 4.26 -14.58 8.00
CA PHE A 62 4.37 -14.55 6.54
C PHE A 62 3.82 -15.85 5.95
N ILE A 63 2.99 -15.77 4.92
CA ILE A 63 2.41 -16.94 4.23
C ILE A 63 2.67 -16.91 2.73
N GLY A 64 2.72 -18.08 2.10
CA GLY A 64 2.81 -18.21 0.64
C GLY A 64 3.79 -19.30 0.17
N PRO A 65 3.76 -19.68 -1.11
CA PRO A 65 4.69 -20.65 -1.71
C PRO A 65 6.11 -20.07 -1.89
N PHE A 66 6.83 -19.85 -0.79
CA PHE A 66 8.21 -19.34 -0.84
C PHE A 66 9.25 -20.44 -1.10
N GLU A 67 9.63 -20.61 -2.37
CA GLU A 67 10.59 -21.62 -2.82
C GLU A 67 12.05 -21.13 -2.92
N ARG A 68 12.34 -19.87 -2.60
CA ARG A 68 13.70 -19.28 -2.63
C ARG A 68 14.37 -19.31 -1.25
N GLY A 69 15.53 -18.68 -1.11
CA GLY A 69 16.26 -18.57 0.17
C GLY A 69 16.91 -19.87 0.68
N TYR A 70 17.03 -20.92 -0.13
CA TYR A 70 17.74 -22.15 0.26
C TYR A 70 19.25 -21.89 0.50
N ALA A 71 19.91 -21.17 -0.41
CA ALA A 71 21.32 -20.82 -0.33
C ALA A 71 21.60 -19.41 -0.86
N ALA A 72 20.96 -19.03 -1.98
CA ALA A 72 21.03 -17.69 -2.57
C ALA A 72 20.18 -16.65 -1.83
N SER A 73 20.74 -15.45 -1.65
CA SER A 73 20.02 -14.23 -1.22
C SER A 73 19.33 -13.52 -2.40
N ALA A 74 18.58 -12.44 -2.13
CA ALA A 74 18.06 -11.57 -3.19
C ALA A 74 19.20 -10.93 -4.03
N MET A 75 20.36 -10.64 -3.42
CA MET A 75 21.53 -10.12 -4.14
C MET A 75 22.16 -11.14 -5.07
N ASP A 76 22.21 -12.42 -4.69
CA ASP A 76 22.73 -13.49 -5.55
C ASP A 76 21.81 -13.73 -6.73
N ALA A 77 20.49 -13.73 -6.50
CA ALA A 77 19.50 -13.84 -7.57
C ALA A 77 19.51 -12.63 -8.52
N LEU A 78 19.69 -11.40 -7.99
CA LEU A 78 19.90 -10.21 -8.81
C LEU A 78 21.19 -10.34 -9.64
N ARG A 79 22.30 -10.74 -9.02
CA ARG A 79 23.59 -10.95 -9.69
C ARG A 79 23.46 -11.98 -10.81
N GLU A 80 22.76 -13.09 -10.57
CA GLU A 80 22.51 -14.09 -11.60
C GLU A 80 21.56 -13.56 -12.69
N HIS A 81 20.51 -12.81 -12.34
CA HIS A 81 19.61 -12.19 -13.30
C HIS A 81 20.34 -11.17 -14.19
N LEU A 82 21.19 -10.31 -13.64
CA LEU A 82 22.03 -9.38 -14.39
C LEU A 82 23.04 -10.11 -15.29
N GLN A 83 23.64 -11.20 -14.81
CA GLN A 83 24.49 -12.06 -15.66
C GLN A 83 23.71 -12.76 -16.76
N ARG A 84 22.47 -13.18 -16.51
CA ARG A 84 21.57 -13.76 -17.51
C ARG A 84 21.18 -12.72 -18.55
N LEU A 85 20.76 -11.50 -18.15
CA LEU A 85 20.46 -10.39 -19.06
C LEU A 85 21.67 -10.02 -19.92
N TRP A 86 22.86 -9.89 -19.32
CA TRP A 86 24.08 -9.55 -20.05
C TRP A 86 24.50 -10.63 -21.06
N ARG A 87 24.21 -11.92 -20.77
CA ARG A 87 24.35 -13.05 -21.71
C ARG A 87 23.18 -13.16 -22.71
N ALA A 88 22.01 -12.61 -22.39
CA ALA A 88 20.79 -12.65 -23.20
C ALA A 88 20.64 -11.44 -24.13
N GLY A 89 21.53 -10.44 -24.06
CA GLY A 89 21.60 -9.26 -24.95
C GLY A 89 21.81 -9.52 -26.45
N GLY A 90 21.59 -10.76 -26.91
CA GLY A 90 21.52 -11.18 -28.30
C GLY A 90 20.61 -12.39 -28.54
N ARG A 91 19.69 -12.73 -27.62
CA ARG A 91 18.75 -13.87 -27.76
C ARG A 91 17.38 -13.57 -27.15
N VAL A 92 16.33 -13.87 -27.91
CA VAL A 92 14.93 -13.82 -27.45
C VAL A 92 14.73 -14.79 -26.28
N GLN A 93 14.20 -14.30 -25.16
CA GLN A 93 13.78 -15.13 -24.04
C GLN A 93 12.28 -15.43 -24.12
N TYR A 94 11.92 -16.69 -23.85
CA TYR A 94 10.54 -17.13 -23.70
C TYR A 94 10.25 -17.34 -22.21
N GLY A 95 9.12 -16.81 -21.71
CA GLY A 95 8.67 -16.93 -20.33
C GLY A 95 7.33 -17.65 -20.21
N CYS A 96 6.97 -18.10 -19.02
CA CYS A 96 5.76 -18.87 -18.74
C CYS A 96 5.11 -18.42 -17.43
N ALA A 97 3.81 -18.03 -17.47
CA ALA A 97 3.24 -17.11 -16.48
C ALA A 97 1.72 -16.89 -16.57
N ASP A 98 1.01 -16.60 -15.47
CA ASP A 98 -0.49 -16.59 -15.32
C ASP A 98 -0.83 -15.72 -14.05
N VAL A 99 -2.01 -15.19 -13.65
CA VAL A 99 -3.46 -15.27 -14.02
C VAL A 99 -4.05 -14.01 -14.66
N GLY A 100 -5.34 -14.14 -15.05
CA GLY A 100 -6.16 -13.17 -15.77
C GLY A 100 -6.59 -13.70 -17.15
N PHE A 101 -6.22 -14.95 -17.43
CA PHE A 101 -5.97 -15.46 -18.77
C PHE A 101 -6.31 -16.95 -18.83
N ALA A 102 -6.70 -17.45 -19.99
CA ALA A 102 -7.10 -18.85 -20.18
C ALA A 102 -5.93 -19.83 -19.99
N SER A 103 -4.69 -19.35 -20.14
CA SER A 103 -3.47 -20.13 -19.96
C SER A 103 -2.25 -19.23 -19.81
N ILE A 104 -1.12 -19.87 -19.50
CA ILE A 104 0.21 -19.27 -19.51
C ILE A 104 0.49 -18.47 -20.79
N SER A 105 0.09 -19.02 -21.93
CA SER A 105 0.32 -18.40 -23.23
C SER A 105 -0.56 -17.17 -23.43
N ASP A 106 -1.77 -17.13 -22.87
CA ASP A 106 -2.70 -16.00 -23.01
C ASP A 106 -2.23 -14.80 -22.17
N ALA A 107 -1.61 -15.01 -20.99
CA ALA A 107 -0.98 -13.92 -20.23
C ALA A 107 0.19 -13.28 -21.01
N LEU A 108 1.05 -14.11 -21.59
CA LEU A 108 2.17 -13.63 -22.41
C LEU A 108 1.68 -12.98 -23.71
N LEU A 109 0.67 -13.56 -24.37
CA LEU A 109 0.03 -12.99 -25.56
C LEU A 109 -0.53 -11.62 -25.24
N ARG A 110 -1.31 -11.46 -24.16
CA ARG A 110 -1.87 -10.18 -23.73
C ARG A 110 -0.81 -9.14 -23.39
N ALA A 111 0.22 -9.52 -22.63
CA ALA A 111 1.32 -8.62 -22.31
C ALA A 111 2.09 -8.17 -23.56
N SER A 112 2.26 -9.06 -24.56
CA SER A 112 2.97 -8.78 -25.82
C SER A 112 2.09 -8.16 -26.93
N SER A 113 0.76 -8.28 -26.85
CA SER A 113 -0.20 -7.71 -27.80
C SER A 113 -0.79 -6.37 -27.35
N GLY A 114 -0.12 -5.67 -26.42
CA GLY A 114 -0.45 -4.29 -26.04
C GLY A 114 -1.40 -4.11 -24.85
N PHE A 115 -1.77 -5.17 -24.11
CA PHE A 115 -2.59 -5.06 -22.89
C PHE A 115 -1.76 -4.81 -21.62
N SER A 116 -0.43 -4.73 -21.75
CA SER A 116 0.50 -4.31 -20.69
C SER A 116 0.55 -2.78 -20.59
N GLN A 117 0.54 -2.27 -19.37
CA GLN A 117 0.58 -0.84 -19.05
C GLN A 117 1.60 -0.56 -17.95
N LYS A 118 2.05 0.70 -17.88
CA LYS A 118 2.96 1.19 -16.83
C LYS A 118 2.35 2.39 -16.12
N PRO A 119 1.55 2.19 -15.05
CA PRO A 119 0.91 3.28 -14.32
C PRO A 119 1.93 4.33 -13.88
N GLY A 120 1.67 5.60 -14.19
CA GLY A 120 2.56 6.75 -13.90
C GLY A 120 3.84 6.81 -14.76
N GLY A 121 4.07 5.84 -15.64
CA GLY A 121 5.27 5.72 -16.46
C GLY A 121 6.50 5.38 -15.62
N MET A 122 7.47 6.29 -15.59
CA MET A 122 8.61 6.23 -14.67
C MET A 122 8.43 7.26 -13.56
N PHE A 123 8.23 6.78 -12.34
CA PHE A 123 8.05 7.64 -11.17
C PHE A 123 9.38 7.94 -10.49
N ASN A 124 9.42 9.10 -9.83
CA ASN A 124 10.49 9.58 -8.99
C ASN A 124 9.84 10.42 -7.89
N THR A 125 9.70 9.84 -6.70
CA THR A 125 9.13 10.50 -5.52
C THR A 125 10.17 10.57 -4.39
N VAL A 126 10.11 11.61 -3.56
CA VAL A 126 11.10 11.86 -2.51
C VAL A 126 10.36 12.04 -1.17
N GLY A 127 10.46 11.04 -0.30
CA GLY A 127 10.04 11.15 1.09
C GLY A 127 10.91 12.15 1.84
N PRO A 128 10.34 12.96 2.76
CA PRO A 128 11.02 14.06 3.41
C PRO A 128 12.09 13.55 4.40
N THR A 129 12.94 14.47 4.86
CA THR A 129 13.69 14.26 6.10
C THR A 129 12.69 14.04 7.24
N GLY A 130 12.73 12.87 7.86
CA GLY A 130 11.67 12.35 8.72
C GLY A 130 12.16 11.90 10.09
N VAL A 131 11.25 11.27 10.84
CA VAL A 131 11.51 10.70 12.16
C VAL A 131 11.47 9.17 12.06
N VAL A 132 12.41 8.50 12.72
CA VAL A 132 12.50 7.03 12.68
C VAL A 132 11.22 6.40 13.24
N GLY A 133 10.67 5.43 12.51
CA GLY A 133 9.44 4.75 12.88
C GLY A 133 8.16 5.54 12.59
N VAL A 134 8.22 6.68 11.89
CA VAL A 134 7.03 7.41 11.44
C VAL A 134 6.73 7.07 9.97
N THR A 135 5.46 7.06 9.60
CA THR A 135 4.99 6.81 8.23
C THR A 135 4.73 8.13 7.50
N THR A 136 5.05 8.20 6.19
CA THR A 136 4.88 9.42 5.36
C THR A 136 4.00 9.14 4.14
N SER A 137 3.01 10.00 3.90
CA SER A 137 2.16 10.01 2.71
C SER A 137 2.85 10.74 1.55
N LEU A 138 3.20 10.01 0.48
CA LEU A 138 4.04 10.55 -0.60
C LEU A 138 3.25 11.19 -1.76
N HIS A 139 1.91 11.11 -1.78
CA HIS A 139 1.13 11.59 -2.93
C HIS A 139 1.22 13.11 -3.18
N LYS A 140 1.67 13.90 -2.19
CA LYS A 140 1.97 15.34 -2.31
C LYS A 140 3.49 15.62 -2.43
N LEU A 141 4.30 14.65 -2.85
CA LEU A 141 5.76 14.73 -2.83
C LEU A 141 6.43 14.16 -4.08
N GLY A 142 7.45 14.88 -4.56
CA GLY A 142 8.27 14.52 -5.71
C GLY A 142 7.83 15.15 -7.04
N PRO A 143 8.68 15.05 -8.07
CA PRO A 143 8.37 15.53 -9.42
C PRO A 143 7.44 14.63 -10.24
N GLN A 144 7.42 13.31 -10.02
CA GLN A 144 6.60 12.38 -10.81
C GLN A 144 6.11 11.18 -9.96
N PRO A 145 4.78 10.96 -9.80
CA PRO A 145 3.70 11.84 -10.25
C PRO A 145 3.81 13.25 -9.63
N ILE A 146 3.30 14.25 -10.34
CA ILE A 146 3.30 15.65 -9.88
C ILE A 146 2.58 15.72 -8.53
N ALA A 147 3.18 16.39 -7.55
CA ALA A 147 2.64 16.51 -6.19
C ALA A 147 1.15 16.91 -6.14
N GLY A 148 0.33 16.02 -5.56
CA GLY A 148 -1.10 16.19 -5.39
C GLY A 148 -1.53 17.22 -4.34
N VAL A 149 -2.82 17.55 -4.38
CA VAL A 149 -3.44 18.60 -3.55
C VAL A 149 -3.94 18.08 -2.20
N ALA A 150 -4.35 18.99 -1.31
CA ALA A 150 -5.12 18.64 -0.12
C ALA A 150 -6.55 18.22 -0.50
N ALA A 151 -7.19 17.38 0.32
CA ALA A 151 -8.58 17.02 0.11
C ALA A 151 -9.53 18.19 0.43
N ALA A 152 -10.75 18.16 -0.12
CA ALA A 152 -11.77 19.14 0.24
C ALA A 152 -12.20 19.01 1.72
N ALA A 153 -12.76 20.10 2.25
CA ALA A 153 -13.21 20.16 3.64
C ALA A 153 -14.42 19.24 3.92
N ALA A 154 -14.61 18.92 5.20
CA ALA A 154 -15.87 18.38 5.69
C ALA A 154 -17.05 19.33 5.37
N PRO A 155 -18.25 18.81 5.07
CA PRO A 155 -18.63 17.39 5.17
C PRO A 155 -18.31 16.56 3.91
N GLY A 156 -18.07 17.19 2.76
CA GLY A 156 -18.01 16.50 1.46
C GLY A 156 -16.74 15.66 1.24
N GLY A 157 -15.55 16.22 1.51
CA GLY A 157 -14.30 15.56 1.16
C GLY A 157 -14.11 15.34 -0.35
N THR A 158 -13.21 14.43 -0.70
CA THR A 158 -12.78 14.10 -2.06
C THR A 158 -12.63 12.59 -2.18
N ALA A 159 -13.43 11.95 -3.04
CA ALA A 159 -13.12 10.62 -3.56
C ALA A 159 -12.15 10.81 -4.73
N PHE A 160 -10.95 10.21 -4.67
CA PHE A 160 -9.91 10.46 -5.67
C PHE A 160 -9.99 9.48 -6.83
N VAL A 161 -9.60 9.93 -8.02
CA VAL A 161 -9.55 9.15 -9.27
C VAL A 161 -8.17 9.19 -9.93
N ASP A 162 -7.86 8.23 -10.81
CA ASP A 162 -6.59 8.14 -11.57
C ASP A 162 -6.16 9.45 -12.27
N THR A 163 -7.12 10.28 -12.67
CA THR A 163 -6.93 11.60 -13.30
C THR A 163 -6.58 12.73 -12.31
N ASP A 164 -6.69 12.52 -11.00
CA ASP A 164 -6.30 13.53 -9.99
C ASP A 164 -4.78 13.62 -9.84
N THR A 165 -4.27 14.86 -9.73
CA THR A 165 -2.85 15.14 -9.49
C THR A 165 -2.32 14.42 -8.25
N GLY A 166 -1.15 13.78 -8.37
CA GLY A 166 -0.48 12.99 -7.33
C GLY A 166 -0.76 11.49 -7.38
N GLY A 167 -1.73 11.04 -8.17
CA GLY A 167 -1.95 9.63 -8.51
C GLY A 167 -1.07 9.19 -9.68
N MET A 168 -0.94 7.88 -9.87
CA MET A 168 -0.34 7.33 -11.09
C MET A 168 -1.40 7.13 -12.18
N ILE A 169 -1.35 7.97 -13.21
CA ILE A 169 -2.21 7.88 -14.40
C ILE A 169 -1.99 6.53 -15.12
N PHE A 170 -3.07 5.85 -15.49
CA PHE A 170 -3.09 4.73 -16.43
C PHE A 170 -4.30 4.86 -17.37
N THR A 171 -4.64 3.82 -18.14
CA THR A 171 -5.86 3.79 -18.95
C THR A 171 -6.74 2.64 -18.49
N ASN A 172 -8.00 2.91 -18.15
CA ASN A 172 -8.94 1.85 -17.77
C ASN A 172 -9.08 0.78 -18.89
N PRO A 173 -9.11 -0.51 -18.54
CA PRO A 173 -9.34 -1.60 -19.49
C PRO A 173 -10.73 -1.51 -20.12
N SER A 174 -10.84 -1.84 -21.41
CA SER A 174 -12.11 -1.77 -22.16
C SER A 174 -12.82 -3.13 -22.22
N GLY A 175 -14.13 -3.10 -22.45
CA GLY A 175 -14.93 -4.32 -22.70
C GLY A 175 -15.18 -5.20 -21.47
N GLY A 176 -15.02 -4.67 -20.24
CA GLY A 176 -15.24 -5.42 -18.99
C GLY A 176 -14.02 -6.21 -18.49
N ALA A 177 -12.89 -6.14 -19.20
CA ALA A 177 -11.60 -6.63 -18.73
C ALA A 177 -11.18 -5.92 -17.42
N THR A 178 -10.35 -6.56 -16.59
CA THR A 178 -9.82 -5.97 -15.34
C THR A 178 -8.31 -5.73 -15.41
N LEU A 179 -7.84 -4.64 -14.78
CA LEU A 179 -6.39 -4.36 -14.69
C LEU A 179 -5.82 -5.01 -13.43
N HIS A 180 -4.65 -5.66 -13.54
CA HIS A 180 -3.96 -6.27 -12.40
C HIS A 180 -2.53 -5.77 -12.32
N LEU A 181 -2.04 -5.49 -11.11
CA LEU A 181 -0.63 -5.22 -10.85
C LEU A 181 0.14 -6.54 -11.02
N VAL A 182 1.15 -6.59 -11.90
CA VAL A 182 1.92 -7.81 -12.23
C VAL A 182 3.40 -7.73 -11.86
N GLY A 183 3.85 -6.56 -11.37
CA GLY A 183 5.22 -6.36 -10.90
C GLY A 183 5.55 -4.88 -10.76
N ALA A 184 6.81 -4.61 -10.43
CA ALA A 184 7.40 -3.28 -10.44
C ALA A 184 8.92 -3.39 -10.62
N ASP A 185 9.55 -2.32 -11.07
CA ASP A 185 11.01 -2.17 -11.13
C ASP A 185 11.37 -0.94 -10.30
N VAL A 186 11.69 -1.10 -9.02
CA VAL A 186 11.86 0.05 -8.10
C VAL A 186 13.15 -0.05 -7.31
N SER A 187 13.76 1.11 -7.08
CA SER A 187 14.93 1.30 -6.22
C SER A 187 14.65 2.39 -5.17
N ALA A 188 15.31 2.27 -4.01
CA ALA A 188 15.22 3.25 -2.93
C ALA A 188 16.61 3.73 -2.48
N SER A 189 16.73 5.02 -2.17
CA SER A 189 18.00 5.64 -1.73
C SER A 189 18.32 5.44 -0.25
N VAL A 190 17.55 4.61 0.47
CA VAL A 190 17.75 4.25 1.88
C VAL A 190 17.46 2.76 2.04
N ILE A 191 18.39 2.03 2.65
CA ILE A 191 18.28 0.59 2.91
C ILE A 191 17.19 0.27 3.95
N ASN A 192 16.70 -0.96 3.92
CA ASN A 192 15.65 -1.51 4.79
C ASN A 192 14.29 -0.79 4.73
N ASN A 193 14.10 0.19 3.84
CA ASN A 193 12.89 1.00 3.79
C ASN A 193 11.71 0.26 3.12
N THR A 194 10.48 0.61 3.46
CA THR A 194 9.24 -0.08 3.04
C THR A 194 8.28 0.92 2.40
N LEU A 195 7.75 0.59 1.23
CA LEU A 195 6.83 1.44 0.46
C LEU A 195 5.53 0.68 0.21
N LEU A 196 4.41 1.13 0.78
CA LEU A 196 3.10 0.59 0.48
C LEU A 196 2.53 1.27 -0.76
N CYS A 197 2.26 0.48 -1.80
CA CYS A 197 1.36 0.83 -2.90
C CYS A 197 -0.08 0.66 -2.42
N TYR A 198 -0.91 1.68 -2.59
CA TYR A 198 -2.32 1.67 -2.19
C TYR A 198 -3.18 2.52 -3.13
N ASP A 199 -4.46 2.18 -3.26
CA ASP A 199 -5.46 3.06 -3.85
C ASP A 199 -5.98 4.03 -2.77
N ARG A 200 -5.84 5.34 -2.98
CA ARG A 200 -6.29 6.38 -2.05
C ARG A 200 -7.75 6.75 -2.31
N ILE A 201 -8.67 5.87 -1.94
CA ILE A 201 -10.07 5.98 -2.37
C ILE A 201 -10.83 7.22 -1.86
N PHE A 202 -10.46 7.79 -0.71
CA PHE A 202 -11.11 9.00 -0.18
C PHE A 202 -10.22 9.80 0.77
N GLY A 203 -10.44 11.11 0.85
CA GLY A 203 -9.92 11.96 1.92
C GLY A 203 -10.82 13.14 2.24
N VAL A 204 -10.78 13.65 3.47
CA VAL A 204 -11.56 14.80 3.92
C VAL A 204 -10.75 15.63 4.92
N LEU A 205 -10.79 16.97 4.78
CA LEU A 205 -10.00 17.88 5.59
C LEU A 205 -10.75 18.33 6.85
N LYS A 206 -10.10 18.18 8.02
CA LYS A 206 -10.58 18.61 9.34
C LYS A 206 -10.14 20.05 9.61
N ALA A 207 -11.05 20.92 10.04
CA ALA A 207 -10.66 22.24 10.53
C ALA A 207 -9.99 22.12 11.92
N MET A 208 -8.71 22.50 12.03
CA MET A 208 -7.88 22.23 13.21
C MET A 208 -8.13 23.15 14.41
N ALA A 209 -8.51 24.41 14.16
CA ALA A 209 -8.88 25.37 15.19
C ALA A 209 -10.30 25.11 15.77
N SER A 210 -10.66 23.84 15.98
CA SER A 210 -12.01 23.43 16.40
C SER A 210 -12.03 22.06 17.08
N THR A 211 -12.44 22.04 18.34
CA THR A 211 -12.75 20.83 19.14
C THR A 211 -14.13 20.23 18.85
N ALA A 212 -14.95 20.89 18.01
CA ALA A 212 -16.27 20.39 17.66
C ALA A 212 -16.17 19.12 16.80
N THR A 213 -17.17 18.25 16.93
CA THR A 213 -17.43 17.17 15.99
C THR A 213 -17.78 17.75 14.62
N GLN A 214 -17.17 17.19 13.57
CA GLN A 214 -17.40 17.57 12.18
C GLN A 214 -17.88 16.32 11.45
N ALA A 215 -19.15 16.35 11.02
CA ALA A 215 -19.75 15.27 10.25
C ALA A 215 -19.08 15.13 8.89
N VAL A 216 -19.01 13.91 8.38
CA VAL A 216 -18.55 13.59 7.03
C VAL A 216 -19.68 12.86 6.30
N THR A 217 -19.98 13.30 5.09
CA THR A 217 -21.02 12.74 4.22
C THR A 217 -20.47 12.21 2.90
N GLY A 218 -19.17 12.42 2.63
CA GLY A 218 -18.47 11.81 1.51
C GLY A 218 -18.26 10.31 1.71
N VAL A 219 -18.48 9.55 0.65
CA VAL A 219 -18.32 8.09 0.59
C VAL A 219 -17.41 7.76 -0.59
N PRO A 220 -16.43 6.86 -0.48
CA PRO A 220 -15.61 6.45 -1.63
C PRO A 220 -16.46 5.69 -2.65
N THR A 221 -16.05 5.69 -3.92
CA THR A 221 -16.75 4.95 -4.99
C THR A 221 -16.29 3.51 -5.16
N ARG A 222 -15.10 3.16 -4.65
CA ARG A 222 -14.44 1.85 -4.80
C ARG A 222 -14.31 1.13 -3.45
N TYR A 223 -14.26 -0.21 -3.49
CA TYR A 223 -14.20 -1.12 -2.34
C TYR A 223 -15.35 -0.86 -1.34
N GLN A 224 -16.59 -0.85 -1.83
CA GLN A 224 -17.80 -0.46 -1.10
C GLN A 224 -18.77 -1.62 -0.81
N SER A 225 -18.48 -2.83 -1.28
CA SER A 225 -19.31 -4.01 -1.04
C SER A 225 -19.09 -4.62 0.35
N THR A 226 -20.17 -5.00 1.01
CA THR A 226 -20.14 -5.77 2.28
C THR A 226 -20.05 -7.29 2.05
N THR A 227 -20.12 -7.75 0.81
CA THR A 227 -20.08 -9.17 0.45
C THR A 227 -18.64 -9.65 0.31
N ASN A 228 -18.19 -10.51 1.22
CA ASN A 228 -16.78 -10.96 1.30
C ASN A 228 -16.28 -11.83 0.12
N THR A 229 -17.14 -12.20 -0.83
CA THR A 229 -16.77 -12.85 -2.10
C THR A 229 -16.74 -11.90 -3.29
N ASN A 230 -17.15 -10.64 -3.13
CA ASN A 230 -17.07 -9.62 -4.17
C ASN A 230 -15.65 -9.05 -4.25
N PRO A 231 -15.03 -8.90 -5.44
CA PRO A 231 -13.78 -8.15 -5.58
C PRO A 231 -13.80 -6.74 -4.99
N ASP A 232 -14.98 -6.09 -4.92
CA ASP A 232 -15.19 -4.76 -4.34
C ASP A 232 -15.39 -4.80 -2.79
N TYR A 233 -14.92 -5.84 -2.10
CA TYR A 233 -15.14 -5.97 -0.66
C TYR A 233 -14.37 -4.92 0.17
N ILE A 234 -15.05 -4.30 1.14
CA ILE A 234 -14.51 -3.29 2.07
C ILE A 234 -13.34 -3.80 2.92
N GLY A 235 -13.23 -5.11 3.15
CA GLY A 235 -12.22 -5.71 4.03
C GLY A 235 -10.79 -5.41 3.54
N GLY A 236 -10.02 -4.71 4.37
CA GLY A 236 -8.70 -4.18 4.02
C GLY A 236 -8.65 -2.67 3.77
N ASN A 237 -9.79 -2.01 3.57
CA ASN A 237 -9.83 -0.55 3.57
C ASN A 237 -9.37 -0.02 4.94
N PHE A 238 -8.33 0.82 4.96
CA PHE A 238 -7.75 1.35 6.19
C PHE A 238 -7.92 2.87 6.27
N GLY A 239 -8.39 3.34 7.42
CA GLY A 239 -8.39 4.75 7.76
C GLY A 239 -7.00 5.20 8.19
N PHE A 240 -6.59 6.43 7.84
CA PHE A 240 -5.44 7.09 8.45
C PHE A 240 -5.61 8.61 8.53
N VAL A 241 -4.67 9.28 9.20
CA VAL A 241 -4.69 10.72 9.45
C VAL A 241 -3.33 11.28 9.04
N GLU A 242 -3.30 12.11 7.99
CA GLU A 242 -2.08 12.70 7.44
C GLU A 242 -2.01 14.21 7.67
N VAL A 243 -0.82 14.69 8.01
CA VAL A 243 -0.50 16.12 7.96
C VAL A 243 -0.34 16.50 6.49
N GLY A 244 -1.07 17.51 6.05
CA GLY A 244 -1.02 18.05 4.70
C GLY A 244 0.17 18.99 4.49
N LEU A 245 -0.08 20.05 3.71
CA LEU A 245 0.92 21.04 3.28
C LEU A 245 1.32 22.05 4.37
N THR A 246 0.80 21.91 5.60
CA THR A 246 1.13 22.81 6.73
C THR A 246 1.26 21.99 8.01
N ALA A 247 2.39 22.15 8.69
CA ALA A 247 2.71 21.46 9.93
C ALA A 247 1.77 21.85 11.08
N LEU A 248 1.56 20.91 12.01
CA LEU A 248 0.78 21.15 13.23
C LEU A 248 1.53 22.06 14.20
N ALA A 249 0.78 22.86 14.95
CA ALA A 249 1.31 23.56 16.11
C ALA A 249 1.78 22.58 17.21
N ALA A 250 2.59 23.08 18.15
CA ALA A 250 3.05 22.33 19.31
C ALA A 250 1.94 22.15 20.37
N THR A 251 0.86 21.46 20.00
CA THR A 251 -0.31 21.21 20.84
C THR A 251 -0.56 19.71 20.98
N ALA A 252 -0.58 19.20 22.21
CA ALA A 252 -0.96 17.82 22.48
C ALA A 252 -2.45 17.62 22.23
N HIS A 253 -2.81 16.57 21.49
CA HIS A 253 -4.18 16.31 21.07
C HIS A 253 -4.40 14.82 20.76
N ASN A 254 -5.65 14.40 20.70
CA ASN A 254 -6.07 13.06 20.31
C ASN A 254 -7.21 13.15 19.28
N TRP A 255 -7.27 12.18 18.40
CA TRP A 255 -8.40 11.93 17.51
C TRP A 255 -9.41 11.07 18.27
N THR A 256 -10.43 11.74 18.81
CA THR A 256 -11.45 11.19 19.72
C THR A 256 -12.81 11.26 19.08
N VAL A 257 -13.71 10.31 19.38
CA VAL A 257 -15.09 10.29 18.87
C VAL A 257 -15.16 10.42 17.33
N CYS A 258 -14.15 9.88 16.65
CA CYS A 258 -14.15 9.71 15.21
C CYS A 258 -14.92 8.43 14.89
N THR A 259 -15.89 8.51 13.99
CA THR A 259 -16.80 7.39 13.66
C THR A 259 -16.76 7.08 12.16
N TYR A 260 -17.10 5.85 11.82
CA TYR A 260 -17.07 5.32 10.47
C TYR A 260 -18.18 4.29 10.24
N LEU A 261 -18.36 3.90 8.99
CA LEU A 261 -19.13 2.71 8.61
C LEU A 261 -18.17 1.53 8.38
N ASP A 262 -18.47 0.38 8.96
CA ASP A 262 -17.66 -0.85 8.90
C ASP A 262 -17.88 -1.67 7.61
N GLN A 263 -17.28 -2.87 7.56
CA GLN A 263 -17.52 -3.90 6.54
C GLN A 263 -18.96 -4.42 6.41
N ALA A 264 -19.89 -4.08 7.31
CA ALA A 264 -21.30 -4.48 7.33
C ALA A 264 -22.28 -3.30 7.12
N ASN A 265 -21.77 -2.07 6.98
CA ASN A 265 -22.49 -0.79 7.09
C ASN A 265 -23.07 -0.47 8.49
N ALA A 266 -22.62 -1.14 9.55
CA ALA A 266 -22.82 -0.71 10.92
C ALA A 266 -21.97 0.54 11.24
N ALA A 267 -22.41 1.33 12.22
CA ALA A 267 -21.67 2.50 12.69
C ALA A 267 -20.78 2.13 13.87
N SER A 268 -19.46 2.29 13.68
CA SER A 268 -18.42 1.95 14.66
C SER A 268 -17.62 3.20 15.05
N THR A 269 -16.95 3.15 16.21
CA THR A 269 -16.15 4.26 16.76
C THR A 269 -14.68 3.87 16.90
N LEU A 270 -13.75 4.71 16.40
CA LEU A 270 -12.33 4.40 16.55
C LEU A 270 -11.90 4.45 18.03
N PRO A 271 -11.07 3.50 18.48
CA PRO A 271 -10.25 3.68 19.67
C PRO A 271 -9.43 4.98 19.54
N SER A 272 -9.44 5.80 20.61
CA SER A 272 -8.78 7.12 20.64
C SER A 272 -7.33 7.04 20.17
N LEU A 273 -7.00 7.77 19.09
CA LEU A 273 -5.68 7.78 18.49
C LEU A 273 -4.93 9.06 18.88
N THR A 274 -3.83 8.93 19.62
CA THR A 274 -3.01 10.09 20.02
C THR A 274 -2.28 10.70 18.84
N GLY A 275 -2.53 11.98 18.61
CA GLY A 275 -1.85 12.80 17.60
C GLY A 275 -0.54 13.39 18.11
N ASN A 276 0.23 14.03 17.24
CA ASN A 276 1.57 14.50 17.55
C ASN A 276 1.65 16.03 17.65
N SER A 277 1.98 16.52 18.85
CA SER A 277 2.42 17.90 19.06
C SER A 277 3.59 18.22 18.13
N GLY A 278 3.47 19.27 17.30
CA GLY A 278 4.53 19.71 16.38
C GLY A 278 4.76 18.77 15.19
N ALA A 279 3.74 18.05 14.72
CA ALA A 279 3.86 17.17 13.56
C ALA A 279 4.24 17.95 12.28
N ILE A 280 5.40 17.61 11.69
CA ILE A 280 5.87 18.12 10.37
C ILE A 280 4.85 17.81 9.24
N THR A 281 5.05 18.38 8.06
CA THR A 281 4.20 18.10 6.89
C THR A 281 4.36 16.66 6.36
N HIS A 282 3.38 16.18 5.59
CA HIS A 282 3.32 14.89 4.87
C HIS A 282 3.37 13.59 5.71
N ARG A 283 3.86 13.62 6.95
CA ARG A 283 3.78 12.46 7.86
C ARG A 283 2.35 12.10 8.22
N LEU A 284 2.17 10.89 8.72
CA LEU A 284 0.99 10.55 9.49
C LEU A 284 1.06 11.14 10.89
N ASP A 285 -0.08 11.63 11.37
CA ASP A 285 -0.26 12.13 12.73
C ASP A 285 -0.65 10.97 13.67
N HIS A 286 0.25 10.00 13.73
CA HIS A 286 0.07 8.70 14.36
C HIS A 286 1.25 8.41 15.31
N PRO A 287 1.03 7.61 16.38
CA PRO A 287 2.12 7.07 17.19
C PRO A 287 3.15 6.31 16.34
N VAL A 288 4.41 6.29 16.79
CA VAL A 288 5.48 5.58 16.09
C VAL A 288 5.19 4.08 15.92
N GLN A 289 5.72 3.50 14.85
CA GLN A 289 5.51 2.12 14.40
C GLN A 289 4.07 1.81 13.95
N ARG A 290 3.25 2.83 13.62
CA ARG A 290 1.88 2.68 13.10
C ARG A 290 1.69 3.45 11.80
N TRP A 291 0.92 2.85 10.88
CA TRP A 291 0.58 3.43 9.57
C TRP A 291 -0.92 3.45 9.23
N PHE A 292 -1.75 2.82 10.07
CA PHE A 292 -3.21 2.74 9.95
C PHE A 292 -3.85 3.12 11.29
N ALA A 293 -5.05 3.70 11.24
CA ALA A 293 -5.84 3.98 12.42
C ALA A 293 -6.51 2.66 12.90
N PRO A 294 -6.55 2.39 14.21
CA PRO A 294 -7.19 1.18 14.74
C PRO A 294 -8.71 1.25 14.51
N LEU A 295 -9.32 0.11 14.17
CA LEU A 295 -10.77 -0.04 14.15
C LEU A 295 -11.28 -0.59 15.50
N GLU A 296 -12.60 -0.62 15.66
CA GLU A 296 -13.29 -1.27 16.76
C GLU A 296 -13.09 -2.81 16.74
N ALA A 297 -13.26 -3.47 17.88
CA ALA A 297 -12.81 -4.85 18.08
C ALA A 297 -13.70 -5.87 17.34
N GLY A 298 -13.28 -6.25 16.14
CA GLY A 298 -13.99 -7.18 15.25
C GLY A 298 -14.04 -6.69 13.81
N ASP A 299 -13.84 -5.39 13.59
CA ASP A 299 -13.84 -4.78 12.27
C ASP A 299 -12.57 -5.11 11.48
N VAL A 300 -12.74 -5.26 10.17
CA VAL A 300 -11.72 -5.67 9.18
C VAL A 300 -11.59 -4.69 8.00
N GLY A 301 -12.43 -3.66 7.93
CA GLY A 301 -12.32 -2.61 6.92
C GLY A 301 -13.23 -1.41 7.16
N MET A 302 -12.78 -0.24 6.73
CA MET A 302 -13.51 1.02 6.80
C MET A 302 -14.19 1.35 5.45
N LYS A 303 -15.52 1.45 5.43
CA LYS A 303 -16.28 1.86 4.24
C LYS A 303 -16.20 3.36 3.99
N ALA A 304 -16.54 4.17 5.00
CA ALA A 304 -16.61 5.62 4.92
C ALA A 304 -16.42 6.27 6.30
N TRP A 305 -15.83 7.46 6.33
CA TRP A 305 -15.82 8.33 7.52
C TRP A 305 -17.20 8.94 7.72
N THR A 306 -17.69 9.02 8.97
CA THR A 306 -18.97 9.68 9.30
C THR A 306 -18.81 10.84 10.28
N GLN A 307 -17.76 10.84 11.11
CA GLN A 307 -17.43 11.97 12.00
C GLN A 307 -15.92 12.05 12.27
N MET A 308 -15.42 13.28 12.40
CA MET A 308 -14.08 13.60 12.89
C MET A 308 -14.15 14.56 14.09
N GLN A 309 -13.36 14.33 15.15
CA GLN A 309 -13.12 15.32 16.20
C GLN A 309 -11.65 15.29 16.64
N CYS A 310 -11.14 16.49 16.98
CA CYS A 310 -9.85 16.66 17.64
C CYS A 310 -10.12 17.05 19.11
N SER A 311 -9.39 16.47 20.06
CA SER A 311 -9.56 16.77 21.49
C SER A 311 -9.03 18.16 21.90
N ALA A 312 -8.39 18.90 21.00
CA ALA A 312 -7.86 20.25 21.23
C ALA A 312 -8.05 21.16 20.01
N SER A 313 -8.10 22.47 20.23
CA SER A 313 -8.01 23.46 19.15
C SER A 313 -6.53 23.68 18.83
N VAL A 314 -6.09 23.23 17.66
CA VAL A 314 -4.68 23.34 17.22
C VAL A 314 -4.58 24.54 16.28
N ALA A 315 -3.74 25.52 16.65
CA ALA A 315 -3.74 26.85 16.02
C ALA A 315 -3.27 26.86 14.55
N THR A 316 -2.44 25.89 14.14
CA THR A 316 -1.95 25.76 12.76
C THR A 316 -1.95 24.30 12.31
N GLY A 317 -2.03 24.11 11.00
CA GLY A 317 -1.85 22.83 10.34
C GLY A 317 -3.07 22.40 9.51
N LEU A 318 -2.82 21.56 8.51
CA LEU A 318 -3.85 20.96 7.68
C LEU A 318 -3.86 19.46 7.94
N ILE A 319 -5.00 18.90 8.35
CA ILE A 319 -5.15 17.45 8.58
C ILE A 319 -6.18 16.90 7.61
N ASN A 320 -5.83 15.79 6.96
CA ASN A 320 -6.75 15.02 6.13
C ASN A 320 -6.97 13.67 6.82
N PHE A 321 -8.23 13.30 7.04
CA PHE A 321 -8.63 11.94 7.32
C PHE A 321 -8.79 11.23 5.98
N VAL A 322 -8.14 10.07 5.80
CA VAL A 322 -7.99 9.39 4.52
C VAL A 322 -8.46 7.95 4.66
N ILE A 323 -8.99 7.36 3.59
CA ILE A 323 -9.21 5.92 3.44
C ILE A 323 -8.37 5.45 2.26
N GLY A 324 -7.64 4.35 2.44
CA GLY A 324 -6.92 3.67 1.37
C GLY A 324 -7.22 2.17 1.32
N HIS A 325 -6.95 1.53 0.19
CA HIS A 325 -6.96 0.07 0.05
C HIS A 325 -5.55 -0.43 -0.35
N PRO A 326 -4.95 -1.39 0.37
CA PRO A 326 -3.55 -1.79 0.16
C PRO A 326 -3.40 -2.69 -1.07
N LEU A 327 -2.61 -2.26 -2.05
CA LEU A 327 -2.27 -3.05 -3.23
C LEU A 327 -1.06 -3.95 -2.95
N GLY A 328 -0.07 -3.46 -2.22
CA GLY A 328 1.05 -4.28 -1.73
C GLY A 328 2.26 -3.48 -1.24
N PHE A 329 3.09 -4.09 -0.40
CA PHE A 329 4.37 -3.53 0.01
C PHE A 329 5.46 -3.84 -1.02
N MET A 330 6.31 -2.87 -1.31
CA MET A 330 7.66 -3.08 -1.82
C MET A 330 8.66 -2.88 -0.68
N SER A 331 9.53 -3.86 -0.51
CA SER A 331 10.59 -3.86 0.49
C SER A 331 11.96 -3.71 -0.18
N PHE A 332 12.80 -2.82 0.36
CA PHE A 332 14.12 -2.50 -0.21
C PHE A 332 15.25 -2.97 0.71
N PRO A 333 15.66 -4.25 0.64
CA PRO A 333 16.76 -4.78 1.44
C PRO A 333 18.15 -4.30 0.95
N VAL A 334 18.23 -3.65 -0.22
CA VAL A 334 19.46 -3.11 -0.82
C VAL A 334 19.21 -1.68 -1.32
N ILE A 335 20.16 -0.79 -1.04
CA ILE A 335 20.14 0.62 -1.47
C ILE A 335 20.49 0.77 -2.96
N ASN A 336 19.86 1.72 -3.65
CA ASN A 336 20.16 2.13 -5.04
C ASN A 336 20.16 0.98 -6.07
N SER A 337 19.47 -0.12 -5.77
CA SER A 337 19.39 -1.30 -6.64
C SER A 337 17.96 -1.48 -7.11
N VAL A 338 17.78 -1.60 -8.44
CA VAL A 338 16.52 -2.07 -9.01
C VAL A 338 16.51 -3.58 -8.89
N LEU A 339 15.64 -4.10 -8.04
CA LEU A 339 15.29 -5.51 -8.02
C LEU A 339 14.10 -5.69 -9.00
N PRO A 340 14.26 -6.41 -10.12
CA PRO A 340 13.16 -6.58 -11.08
C PRO A 340 12.15 -7.59 -10.54
N PHE A 341 10.87 -7.20 -10.44
CA PHE A 341 9.82 -8.04 -9.88
C PHE A 341 8.89 -8.59 -10.96
N ASP A 342 8.72 -9.91 -10.95
CA ASP A 342 7.89 -10.68 -11.88
C ASP A 342 6.94 -11.58 -11.07
N TRP A 343 5.66 -11.16 -10.98
CA TRP A 343 4.58 -12.00 -10.44
C TRP A 343 3.90 -12.86 -11.50
N LEU A 344 4.15 -12.62 -12.79
CA LEU A 344 3.65 -13.44 -13.89
C LEU A 344 4.01 -14.92 -13.62
N THR A 345 5.21 -15.19 -13.07
CA THR A 345 5.64 -16.54 -12.65
C THR A 345 4.92 -17.16 -11.42
N ASN A 346 4.01 -16.48 -10.71
CA ASN A 346 3.42 -16.94 -9.44
C ASN A 346 1.90 -16.74 -9.32
N ARG A 347 1.18 -17.23 -10.34
CA ARG A 347 -0.29 -17.32 -10.51
C ARG A 347 -1.15 -16.54 -9.50
N ASP A 348 -1.77 -17.23 -8.54
CA ASP A 348 -3.17 -17.03 -8.13
C ASP A 348 -3.59 -15.67 -7.50
N GLN A 349 -2.71 -14.67 -7.43
CA GLN A 349 -2.81 -13.62 -6.39
C GLN A 349 -2.49 -12.18 -6.81
N ALA A 350 -2.33 -11.87 -8.11
CA ALA A 350 -2.11 -10.50 -8.61
C ALA A 350 -3.29 -9.54 -8.23
N PRO A 351 -3.09 -8.53 -7.37
CA PRO A 351 -4.14 -7.62 -6.93
C PRO A 351 -4.73 -6.81 -8.09
N ARG A 352 -6.06 -6.70 -8.11
CA ARG A 352 -6.79 -5.88 -9.07
C ARG A 352 -6.50 -4.40 -8.79
N ILE A 353 -6.11 -3.68 -9.83
CA ILE A 353 -6.24 -2.23 -9.91
C ILE A 353 -7.67 -1.99 -10.40
N PHE A 354 -8.48 -1.27 -9.61
CA PHE A 354 -9.82 -0.90 -10.04
C PHE A 354 -9.76 0.22 -11.08
N ASP A 355 -10.82 0.32 -11.86
CA ASP A 355 -11.01 1.40 -12.82
C ASP A 355 -11.07 2.74 -12.04
N ASP A 356 -10.45 3.79 -12.57
CA ASP A 356 -10.27 5.10 -11.93
C ASP A 356 -9.46 5.07 -10.60
N ALA A 357 -8.63 4.06 -10.30
CA ALA A 357 -7.88 3.98 -9.04
C ALA A 357 -6.81 5.08 -8.85
N TYR A 358 -6.80 5.78 -7.71
CA TYR A 358 -5.73 6.72 -7.34
C TYR A 358 -4.57 5.95 -6.71
N ILE A 359 -3.70 5.38 -7.55
CA ILE A 359 -2.51 4.66 -7.08
C ILE A 359 -1.51 5.65 -6.46
N ALA A 360 -1.22 5.46 -5.17
CA ALA A 360 -0.36 6.30 -4.37
C ALA A 360 0.61 5.48 -3.49
N PHE A 361 1.54 6.18 -2.83
CA PHE A 361 2.54 5.56 -1.96
C PHE A 361 2.54 6.11 -0.52
N LEU A 362 2.77 5.20 0.44
CA LEU A 362 3.12 5.49 1.83
C LEU A 362 4.51 4.91 2.13
N GLU A 363 5.44 5.73 2.60
CA GLU A 363 6.72 5.30 3.19
C GLU A 363 6.44 4.82 4.63
N ILE A 364 6.50 3.51 4.88
CA ILE A 364 6.01 2.88 6.11
C ILE A 364 7.09 2.84 7.19
N ASN A 365 6.79 3.40 8.36
CA ASN A 365 7.59 3.29 9.60
C ASN A 365 9.11 3.53 9.39
N LYS A 366 9.43 4.57 8.62
CA LYS A 366 10.74 4.91 8.04
C LYS A 366 11.96 4.53 8.93
N PRO A 367 12.94 3.75 8.43
CA PRO A 367 14.03 3.22 9.27
C PRO A 367 15.10 4.25 9.64
N ALA A 368 15.21 5.37 8.92
CA ALA A 368 16.23 6.40 9.11
C ALA A 368 15.62 7.81 9.00
N THR A 369 16.32 8.84 9.48
CA THR A 369 15.86 10.24 9.38
C THR A 369 16.06 10.84 7.98
N THR A 370 17.03 10.32 7.20
CA THR A 370 17.37 10.82 5.86
C THR A 370 16.20 10.75 4.89
N ALA A 371 16.02 11.80 4.06
CA ALA A 371 15.11 11.78 2.93
C ALA A 371 15.34 10.54 2.03
N THR A 372 14.27 9.97 1.48
CA THR A 372 14.35 8.75 0.65
C THR A 372 13.76 9.02 -0.72
N THR A 373 14.61 8.95 -1.74
CA THR A 373 14.19 8.92 -3.14
C THR A 373 13.77 7.51 -3.51
N TYR A 374 12.61 7.36 -4.13
CA TYR A 374 12.12 6.13 -4.75
C TYR A 374 11.94 6.38 -6.24
N THR A 375 12.68 5.63 -7.06
CA THR A 375 12.65 5.75 -8.53
C THR A 375 12.37 4.38 -9.13
N GLY A 376 11.40 4.33 -10.04
CA GLY A 376 11.00 3.07 -10.65
C GLY A 376 9.82 3.14 -11.62
N GLN A 377 9.28 1.98 -11.95
CA GLN A 377 8.08 1.77 -12.76
C GLN A 377 7.18 0.74 -12.08
N LEU A 378 5.86 0.90 -12.18
CA LEU A 378 4.91 -0.19 -11.91
C LEU A 378 4.57 -0.89 -13.23
N HIS A 379 4.29 -2.20 -13.19
CA HIS A 379 3.81 -2.96 -14.35
C HIS A 379 2.42 -3.50 -14.06
N ALA A 380 1.48 -3.25 -14.95
CA ALA A 380 0.12 -3.77 -14.88
C ALA A 380 -0.26 -4.45 -16.20
N THR A 381 -1.19 -5.40 -16.18
CA THR A 381 -1.68 -6.06 -17.42
C THR A 381 -3.18 -6.31 -17.34
N SER A 382 -3.86 -6.17 -18.47
CA SER A 382 -5.32 -6.24 -18.56
C SER A 382 -5.79 -7.69 -18.81
N ALA A 383 -6.43 -8.29 -17.81
CA ALA A 383 -7.04 -9.62 -17.82
C ALA A 383 -8.26 -9.71 -18.76
N ALA A 384 -8.76 -10.92 -19.01
CA ALA A 384 -10.06 -11.14 -19.63
C ALA A 384 -11.23 -10.71 -18.72
N ALA A 385 -12.40 -10.52 -19.34
CA ALA A 385 -13.69 -10.43 -18.65
C ALA A 385 -14.23 -11.84 -18.36
#